data_AF-A0A843J3L6-F1
#
_entry.id   AF-A0A843J3L6-F1
#
_cell.length_a   1.000
_cell.length_b   1.000
_cell.length_c   1.000
_cell.angle_alpha   90.00
_cell.angle_beta   90.00
_cell.angle_gamma   90.00
#
_symmetry.space_group_name_H-M   'P 1'
#
loop_
_entity.id
_entity.type
_entity.pdbx_description
1 polymer ?
#
loop_
_entity_poly.entity_id
_entity_poly.type
_entity_poly.pdbx_seq_one_letter_code
_entity_poly.pdbx_strand_id
1 'polypeptide(L)'
;MTAGCVGSWKGRKLYCFRCGHSWVSRADGKPDGCPKCRSRRYDVPTGEYECPSCGRRWEPRHYDDGCPGCGRPVSDMGAERGFECNQCGHRWIPRGQGMPLKCPRCKTRGWNEPKMAQYVCHKCGYVWKSRMEYPNRCPECRSETWDKDTFKLKCFRCGHKWVLNEDTDPDLVKTCPSCRSRKWNELPEAIVCRRCGRLSVLGRRGSLCPVCRGDGDYEECRCGFCGTEWTSAGLSRRICPTCGILASSEDGSERLTVLWERGSLRLNYIFKDGIGCVYLWDGSRPVTCRYLNEVLDDHGMKFETLIKRAGSEAHRRFWEALAEDMASRRDDYRENIPYFMRRIGVSREQAEILALHFAGMSPEAISLKSKRSLKDVRTEFTRIQEAFSQSGIIVNDSVYTEDPISCYGQEGTGGPT
;
A
#
# COMPACT_ATOMS: atom_id res chain seq x y z
N MET A 1 -17.96 -64.26 -27.46
CA MET A 1 -17.76 -64.73 -26.07
C MET A 1 -16.31 -64.46 -25.68
N THR A 2 -16.06 -63.39 -24.93
CA THR A 2 -14.82 -63.20 -24.16
C THR A 2 -15.19 -62.35 -22.94
N ALA A 3 -15.60 -63.02 -21.87
CA ALA A 3 -15.85 -62.38 -20.58
C ALA A 3 -14.49 -62.08 -19.92
N GLY A 4 -14.13 -60.80 -19.83
CA GLY A 4 -13.00 -60.34 -19.03
C GLY A 4 -13.39 -60.28 -17.56
N CYS A 5 -12.83 -61.16 -16.75
CA CYS A 5 -12.97 -61.14 -15.30
C CYS A 5 -12.34 -59.86 -14.74
N VAL A 6 -13.17 -58.90 -14.31
CA VAL A 6 -12.74 -57.75 -13.51
C VAL A 6 -12.54 -58.23 -12.06
N GLY A 7 -11.36 -58.77 -11.77
CA GLY A 7 -10.95 -59.05 -10.39
C GLY A 7 -10.84 -57.73 -9.62
N SER A 8 -11.66 -57.57 -8.59
CA SER A 8 -11.59 -56.45 -7.65
C SER A 8 -10.31 -56.55 -6.81
N TRP A 9 -9.27 -55.82 -7.19
CA TRP A 9 -7.98 -55.78 -6.48
C TRP A 9 -8.11 -55.17 -5.07
N LYS A 10 -7.73 -55.91 -4.04
CA LYS A 10 -7.64 -55.42 -2.65
C LYS A 10 -6.18 -55.19 -2.24
N GLY A 11 -5.53 -54.19 -2.84
CA GLY A 11 -4.17 -53.80 -2.43
C GLY A 11 -4.17 -53.21 -1.01
N ARG A 12 -3.18 -53.59 -0.17
CA ARG A 12 -3.04 -53.06 1.20
C ARG A 12 -2.37 -51.69 1.16
N LYS A 13 -3.02 -50.67 1.74
CA LYS A 13 -2.44 -49.33 1.93
C LYS A 13 -1.41 -49.37 3.06
N LEU A 14 -0.22 -48.86 2.79
CA LEU A 14 0.93 -48.78 3.71
C LEU A 14 1.31 -47.31 3.95
N TYR A 15 1.92 -47.05 5.10
CA TYR A 15 2.35 -45.71 5.52
C TYR A 15 3.76 -45.78 6.13
N CYS A 16 4.59 -44.78 5.84
CA CYS A 16 5.91 -44.63 6.43
C CYS A 16 5.88 -43.58 7.55
N PHE A 17 6.01 -44.01 8.80
CA PHE A 17 6.07 -43.13 9.97
C PHE A 17 7.30 -42.22 9.98
N ARG A 18 8.34 -42.55 9.21
CA ARG A 18 9.59 -41.76 9.16
C ARG A 18 9.55 -40.58 8.19
N CYS A 19 8.80 -40.69 7.09
CA CYS A 19 8.74 -39.63 6.07
C CYS A 19 7.32 -39.20 5.68
N GLY A 20 6.31 -39.75 6.36
CA GLY A 20 4.90 -39.44 6.14
C GLY A 20 4.30 -39.94 4.82
N HIS A 21 5.05 -40.74 4.04
CA HIS A 21 4.60 -41.20 2.73
C HIS A 21 3.64 -42.39 2.84
N SER A 22 2.51 -42.33 2.13
CA SER A 22 1.58 -43.47 1.98
C SER A 22 1.59 -44.03 0.56
N TRP A 23 1.50 -45.35 0.41
CA TRP A 23 1.41 -46.03 -0.90
C TRP A 23 0.56 -47.30 -0.81
N VAL A 24 0.19 -47.88 -1.95
CA VAL A 24 -0.54 -49.17 -2.01
C VAL A 24 0.41 -50.24 -2.53
N SER A 25 0.63 -51.30 -1.75
CA SER A 25 1.42 -52.45 -2.20
C SER A 25 0.57 -53.36 -3.07
N ARG A 26 1.13 -53.80 -4.20
CA ARG A 26 0.54 -54.83 -5.08
C ARG A 26 0.90 -56.25 -4.67
N ALA A 27 1.93 -56.41 -3.83
CA ALA A 27 2.33 -57.72 -3.32
C ALA A 27 1.55 -58.03 -2.03
N ASP A 28 1.18 -59.30 -1.84
CA ASP A 28 0.57 -59.80 -0.61
C ASP A 28 1.54 -59.71 0.60
N GLY A 29 2.84 -59.57 0.32
CA GLY A 29 3.89 -59.39 1.32
C GLY A 29 4.16 -57.93 1.71
N LYS A 30 4.72 -57.77 2.93
CA LYS A 30 5.24 -56.49 3.43
C LYS A 30 6.47 -56.08 2.59
N PRO A 31 6.48 -54.91 1.92
CA PRO A 31 7.66 -54.46 1.18
C PRO A 31 8.83 -54.21 2.13
N ASP A 32 10.06 -54.45 1.65
CA ASP A 32 11.29 -54.35 2.45
C ASP A 32 11.63 -52.94 2.93
N GLY A 33 11.04 -51.91 2.31
CA GLY A 33 11.29 -50.53 2.69
C GLY A 33 10.29 -49.55 2.11
N CYS A 34 10.26 -48.34 2.68
CA CYS A 34 9.49 -47.25 2.12
C CYS A 34 10.03 -46.86 0.72
N PRO A 35 9.19 -46.76 -0.32
CA PRO A 35 9.64 -46.40 -1.66
C PRO A 35 10.22 -44.97 -1.73
N LYS A 36 9.81 -44.07 -0.82
CA LYS A 36 10.29 -42.68 -0.78
C LYS A 36 11.60 -42.51 -0.02
N CYS A 37 11.69 -43.00 1.22
CA CYS A 37 12.87 -42.77 2.08
C CYS A 37 13.77 -44.00 2.28
N ARG A 38 13.42 -45.14 1.65
CA ARG A 38 14.13 -46.43 1.76
C ARG A 38 14.28 -46.99 3.19
N SER A 39 13.59 -46.40 4.17
CA SER A 39 13.60 -46.92 5.54
C SER A 39 13.00 -48.32 5.59
N ARG A 40 13.74 -49.27 6.16
CA ARG A 40 13.25 -50.64 6.42
C ARG A 40 12.28 -50.73 7.61
N ARG A 41 12.32 -49.73 8.49
CA ARG A 41 11.42 -49.57 9.64
C ARG A 41 10.40 -48.48 9.35
N TYR A 42 9.66 -48.61 8.24
CA TYR A 42 8.68 -47.60 7.85
C TYR A 42 7.36 -47.75 8.59
N ASP A 43 7.03 -48.96 9.05
CA ASP A 43 5.79 -49.30 9.74
C ASP A 43 5.89 -49.23 11.27
N VAL A 44 7.06 -48.85 11.79
CA VAL A 44 7.28 -48.66 13.24
C VAL A 44 7.22 -47.16 13.54
N PRO A 45 6.28 -46.70 14.39
CA PRO A 45 6.24 -45.34 14.90
C PRO A 45 7.58 -45.00 15.58
N THR A 46 8.19 -43.88 15.20
CA THR A 46 9.44 -43.41 15.80
C THR A 46 9.15 -42.14 16.59
N GLY A 47 8.76 -42.31 17.85
CA GLY A 47 8.55 -41.23 18.83
C GLY A 47 7.16 -40.57 18.80
N GLU A 48 7.06 -39.47 19.55
CA GLU A 48 5.86 -38.63 19.61
C GLU A 48 5.56 -37.98 18.25
N TYR A 49 4.34 -38.19 17.78
CA TYR A 49 3.82 -37.62 16.54
C TYR A 49 2.94 -36.41 16.87
N GLU A 50 3.20 -35.26 16.23
CA GLU A 50 2.36 -34.06 16.37
C GLU A 50 1.25 -34.06 15.31
N CYS A 51 0.00 -33.92 15.75
CA CYS A 51 -1.16 -33.92 14.87
C CYS A 51 -1.18 -32.65 14.02
N PRO A 52 -1.06 -32.70 12.68
CA PRO A 52 -1.12 -31.50 11.84
C PRO A 52 -2.47 -30.76 11.92
N SER A 53 -3.52 -31.44 12.38
CA SER A 53 -4.87 -30.89 12.46
C SER A 53 -5.19 -30.19 13.78
N CYS A 54 -4.52 -30.55 14.89
CA CYS A 54 -4.82 -29.98 16.21
C CYS A 54 -3.59 -29.69 17.08
N GLY A 55 -2.37 -29.94 16.61
CA GLY A 55 -1.12 -29.72 17.33
C GLY A 55 -0.88 -30.68 18.51
N ARG A 56 -1.80 -31.61 18.79
CA ARG A 56 -1.63 -32.57 19.90
C ARG A 56 -0.54 -33.59 19.56
N ARG A 57 0.39 -33.80 20.49
CA ARG A 57 1.45 -34.82 20.41
C ARG A 57 0.99 -36.12 21.06
N TRP A 58 1.19 -37.25 20.40
CA TRP A 58 0.92 -38.58 20.95
C TRP A 58 1.75 -39.66 20.24
N GLU A 59 1.86 -40.83 20.86
CA GLU A 59 2.51 -42.00 20.24
C GLU A 59 1.44 -42.94 19.66
N PRO A 60 1.19 -42.93 18.33
CA PRO A 60 0.29 -43.90 17.71
C PRO A 60 0.93 -45.30 17.79
N ARG A 61 0.14 -46.33 18.15
CA ARG A 61 0.56 -47.74 18.14
C ARG A 61 0.32 -48.39 16.79
N HIS A 62 -0.69 -47.91 16.06
CA HIS A 62 -1.08 -48.40 14.74
C HIS A 62 -1.37 -47.24 13.77
N TYR A 63 -1.25 -47.47 12.45
CA TYR A 63 -1.53 -46.45 11.44
C TYR A 63 -3.03 -46.07 11.33
N ASP A 64 -3.89 -46.91 11.90
CA ASP A 64 -5.34 -46.68 12.02
C ASP A 64 -5.70 -45.97 13.34
N ASP A 65 -4.73 -45.75 14.23
CA ASP A 65 -5.00 -45.06 15.48
C ASP A 65 -5.37 -43.60 15.19
N GLY A 66 -6.55 -43.21 15.69
CA GLY A 66 -7.01 -41.83 15.66
C GLY A 66 -6.21 -40.95 16.61
N CYS A 67 -5.96 -39.70 16.21
CA CYS A 67 -5.44 -38.69 17.12
C CYS A 67 -6.39 -38.54 18.33
N PRO A 68 -5.90 -38.60 19.58
CA PRO A 68 -6.74 -38.46 20.77
C PRO A 68 -7.45 -37.10 20.89
N GLY A 69 -6.99 -36.08 20.16
CA GLY A 69 -7.59 -34.75 20.15
C GLY A 69 -8.70 -34.58 19.11
N CYS A 70 -8.54 -35.15 17.92
CA CYS A 70 -9.44 -34.89 16.79
C CYS A 70 -10.02 -36.15 16.12
N GLY A 71 -9.67 -37.34 16.61
CA GLY A 71 -10.15 -38.63 16.10
C GLY A 71 -9.60 -39.02 14.72
N ARG A 72 -8.75 -38.19 14.10
CA ARG A 72 -8.28 -38.38 12.73
C ARG A 72 -7.20 -39.48 12.67
N PRO A 73 -7.33 -40.53 11.85
CA PRO A 73 -6.34 -41.61 11.78
C PRO A 73 -5.05 -41.14 11.09
N VAL A 74 -3.92 -41.72 11.49
CA VAL A 74 -2.59 -41.37 10.92
C VAL A 74 -2.56 -41.59 9.40
N SER A 75 -3.28 -42.60 8.90
CA SER A 75 -3.42 -42.91 7.47
C SER A 75 -4.05 -41.80 6.60
N ASP A 76 -4.74 -40.83 7.21
CA ASP A 76 -5.35 -39.68 6.55
C ASP A 76 -4.48 -38.40 6.64
N MET A 77 -3.38 -38.43 7.40
CA MET A 77 -2.55 -37.24 7.66
C MET A 77 -1.52 -36.92 6.57
N GLY A 78 -1.29 -37.84 5.62
CA GLY A 78 -0.44 -37.61 4.44
C GLY A 78 -1.14 -36.98 3.24
N ALA A 79 -2.47 -36.80 3.30
CA ALA A 79 -3.23 -36.13 2.27
C ALA A 79 -3.50 -34.69 2.70
N GLU A 80 -2.74 -33.75 2.14
CA GLU A 80 -2.99 -32.30 2.22
C GLU A 80 -4.35 -31.96 1.57
N ARG A 81 -5.47 -32.33 2.19
CA ARG A 81 -6.80 -31.80 1.83
C ARG A 81 -7.04 -30.50 2.60
N GLY A 82 -6.16 -29.54 2.36
CA GLY A 82 -6.43 -28.14 2.67
C GLY A 82 -7.43 -27.59 1.65
N PHE A 83 -8.44 -26.88 2.11
CA PHE A 83 -9.39 -26.18 1.27
C PHE A 83 -9.10 -24.69 1.34
N GLU A 84 -9.20 -24.00 0.21
CA GLU A 84 -9.11 -22.54 0.12
C GLU A 84 -10.44 -22.00 -0.41
N CYS A 85 -10.95 -20.93 0.20
CA CYS A 85 -12.16 -20.27 -0.29
C CYS A 85 -11.79 -19.29 -1.40
N ASN A 86 -12.21 -19.57 -2.63
CA ASN A 86 -12.03 -18.70 -3.80
C ASN A 86 -12.64 -17.29 -3.59
N GLN A 87 -13.61 -17.14 -2.70
CA GLN A 87 -14.28 -15.86 -2.44
C GLN A 87 -13.55 -14.96 -1.43
N CYS A 88 -12.80 -15.53 -0.47
CA CYS A 88 -12.16 -14.77 0.62
C CYS A 88 -10.70 -15.17 0.93
N GLY A 89 -10.12 -16.11 0.18
CA GLY A 89 -8.74 -16.63 0.35
C GLY A 89 -8.49 -17.40 1.64
N HIS A 90 -9.50 -17.64 2.48
CA HIS A 90 -9.32 -18.35 3.73
C HIS A 90 -8.95 -19.81 3.46
N ARG A 91 -7.90 -20.31 4.10
CA ARG A 91 -7.48 -21.71 4.07
C ARG A 91 -7.92 -22.43 5.34
N TRP A 92 -8.47 -23.63 5.21
CA TRP A 92 -8.84 -24.46 6.36
C TRP A 92 -8.73 -25.95 6.03
N ILE A 93 -8.69 -26.76 7.09
CA ILE A 93 -8.73 -28.22 7.01
C ILE A 93 -10.09 -28.64 7.59
N PRO A 94 -10.96 -29.35 6.83
CA PRO A 94 -12.27 -29.75 7.33
C PRO A 94 -12.12 -30.83 8.40
N ARG A 95 -13.06 -30.82 9.36
CA ARG A 95 -13.13 -31.81 10.44
C ARG A 95 -13.77 -33.14 10.02
N GLY A 96 -14.48 -33.17 8.88
CA GLY A 96 -15.18 -34.35 8.38
C GLY A 96 -14.65 -34.81 7.01
N GLN A 97 -15.08 -36.00 6.58
CA GLN A 97 -14.67 -36.61 5.30
C GLN A 97 -15.36 -36.02 4.05
N GLY A 98 -16.19 -34.98 4.19
CA GLY A 98 -16.95 -34.36 3.10
C GLY A 98 -16.40 -33.02 2.62
N MET A 99 -16.73 -32.65 1.38
CA MET A 99 -16.50 -31.30 0.86
C MET A 99 -17.32 -30.29 1.70
N PRO A 100 -16.69 -29.24 2.27
CA PRO A 100 -17.42 -28.31 3.12
C PRO A 100 -18.55 -27.62 2.35
N LEU A 101 -19.71 -27.44 2.99
CA LEU A 101 -20.85 -26.75 2.36
C LEU A 101 -20.71 -25.23 2.35
N LYS A 102 -19.89 -24.69 3.27
CA LYS A 102 -19.69 -23.25 3.44
C LYS A 102 -18.26 -22.95 3.85
N CYS A 103 -17.75 -21.80 3.43
CA CYS A 103 -16.51 -21.27 4.00
C CYS A 103 -16.70 -20.98 5.50
N PRO A 104 -15.83 -21.46 6.40
CA PRO A 104 -15.98 -21.21 7.83
C PRO A 104 -15.81 -19.74 8.20
N ARG A 105 -15.08 -18.97 7.37
CA ARG A 105 -14.84 -17.52 7.56
C ARG A 105 -15.99 -16.67 7.01
N CYS A 106 -16.23 -16.67 5.70
CA CYS A 106 -17.23 -15.79 5.07
C CYS A 106 -18.63 -16.39 4.93
N LYS A 107 -18.83 -17.65 5.35
CA LYS A 107 -20.12 -18.38 5.31
C LYS A 107 -20.74 -18.57 3.92
N THR A 108 -20.05 -18.18 2.84
CA THR A 108 -20.52 -18.41 1.47
C THR A 108 -20.60 -19.89 1.13
N ARG A 109 -21.65 -20.29 0.41
CA ARG A 109 -21.84 -21.66 -0.11
C ARG A 109 -20.96 -21.92 -1.34
N GLY A 110 -20.80 -20.93 -2.20
CA GLY A 110 -19.95 -20.98 -3.41
C GLY A 110 -18.47 -20.72 -3.11
N TRP A 111 -17.93 -21.30 -2.04
CA TRP A 111 -16.54 -21.04 -1.65
C TRP A 111 -15.54 -21.70 -2.61
N ASN A 112 -15.96 -22.73 -3.33
CA ASN A 112 -15.21 -23.46 -4.35
C ASN A 112 -15.56 -23.02 -5.78
N GLU A 113 -16.54 -22.15 -5.97
CA GLU A 113 -16.85 -21.56 -7.27
C GLU A 113 -15.70 -20.65 -7.72
N PRO A 114 -15.46 -20.48 -9.03
CA PRO A 114 -14.50 -19.50 -9.53
C PRO A 114 -14.70 -18.15 -8.84
N LYS A 115 -13.60 -17.47 -8.51
CA LYS A 115 -13.65 -16.15 -7.88
C LYS A 115 -14.47 -15.25 -8.80
N MET A 116 -15.60 -14.72 -8.30
CA MET A 116 -16.41 -13.79 -9.08
C MET A 116 -15.51 -12.65 -9.53
N ALA A 117 -15.52 -12.36 -10.82
CA ALA A 117 -14.77 -11.26 -11.37
C ALA A 117 -15.21 -9.98 -10.65
N GLN A 118 -14.21 -9.27 -10.15
CA GLN A 118 -14.41 -8.05 -9.39
C GLN A 118 -14.19 -6.88 -10.33
N TYR A 119 -15.21 -6.06 -10.48
CA TYR A 119 -15.22 -4.91 -11.39
C TYR A 119 -15.12 -3.63 -10.59
N VAL A 120 -14.53 -2.61 -11.21
CA VAL A 120 -14.46 -1.25 -10.68
C VAL A 120 -15.06 -0.32 -11.71
N CYS A 121 -15.95 0.56 -11.27
CA CYS A 121 -16.39 1.64 -12.13
C CYS A 121 -15.33 2.74 -12.10
N HIS A 122 -14.62 2.97 -13.21
CA HIS A 122 -13.63 4.01 -13.37
C HIS A 122 -14.24 5.43 -13.29
N LYS A 123 -15.57 5.55 -13.39
CA LYS A 123 -16.27 6.85 -13.21
C LYS A 123 -16.51 7.18 -11.74
N CYS A 124 -17.22 6.30 -11.02
CA CYS A 124 -17.65 6.54 -9.64
C CYS A 124 -16.80 5.83 -8.58
N GLY A 125 -15.87 4.97 -8.97
CA GLY A 125 -15.07 4.15 -8.06
C GLY A 125 -15.78 2.90 -7.54
N TYR A 126 -17.10 2.76 -7.70
CA TYR A 126 -17.86 1.66 -7.12
C TYR A 126 -17.30 0.29 -7.53
N VAL A 127 -17.14 -0.59 -6.55
CA VAL A 127 -16.57 -1.92 -6.74
C VAL A 127 -17.64 -2.96 -6.50
N TRP A 128 -17.85 -3.86 -7.46
CA TRP A 128 -18.80 -4.96 -7.31
C TRP A 128 -18.24 -6.27 -7.82
N LYS A 129 -18.85 -7.35 -7.35
CA LYS A 129 -18.60 -8.69 -7.87
C LYS A 129 -19.74 -9.06 -8.79
N SER A 130 -19.43 -9.48 -10.01
CA SER A 130 -20.45 -9.97 -10.93
C SER A 130 -20.16 -11.42 -11.30
N ARG A 131 -21.24 -12.16 -11.54
CA ARG A 131 -21.18 -13.48 -12.17
C ARG A 131 -20.98 -13.39 -13.67
N MET A 132 -21.29 -12.23 -14.26
CA MET A 132 -21.03 -11.97 -15.67
C MET A 132 -19.56 -11.59 -15.84
N GLU A 133 -18.95 -12.07 -16.93
CA GLU A 133 -17.57 -11.78 -17.35
C GLU A 133 -17.39 -10.31 -17.78
N TYR A 134 -18.48 -9.62 -18.10
CA TYR A 134 -18.45 -8.19 -18.38
C TYR A 134 -19.84 -7.58 -18.11
N PRO A 135 -20.05 -6.90 -16.96
CA PRO A 135 -21.31 -6.21 -16.66
C PRO A 135 -21.63 -5.12 -17.68
N ASN A 136 -22.89 -4.96 -18.06
CA ASN A 136 -23.27 -3.88 -19.01
C ASN A 136 -23.27 -2.49 -18.37
N ARG A 137 -23.44 -2.40 -17.04
CA ARG A 137 -23.56 -1.14 -16.32
C ARG A 137 -22.96 -1.22 -14.93
N CYS A 138 -22.42 -0.10 -14.47
CA CYS A 138 -22.15 0.09 -13.05
C CYS A 138 -23.48 0.05 -12.28
N PRO A 139 -23.62 -0.79 -11.24
CA PRO A 139 -24.85 -0.84 -10.44
C PRO A 139 -25.10 0.45 -9.63
N GLU A 140 -24.06 1.23 -9.33
CA GLU A 140 -24.15 2.46 -8.56
C GLU A 140 -24.53 3.65 -9.46
N CYS A 141 -23.62 4.08 -10.34
CA CYS A 141 -23.84 5.25 -11.20
C CYS A 141 -24.57 4.93 -12.51
N ARG A 142 -24.91 3.66 -12.78
CA ARG A 142 -25.59 3.18 -14.01
C ARG A 142 -24.83 3.46 -15.32
N SER A 143 -23.56 3.87 -15.24
CA SER A 143 -22.73 4.11 -16.42
C SER A 143 -22.52 2.83 -17.22
N GLU A 144 -22.73 2.90 -18.53
CA GLU A 144 -22.42 1.82 -19.48
C GLU A 144 -20.94 1.75 -19.82
N THR A 145 -20.23 2.87 -19.74
CA THR A 145 -18.78 2.96 -19.94
C THR A 145 -18.05 2.98 -18.60
N TRP A 146 -18.43 2.08 -17.70
CA TRP A 146 -17.90 2.00 -16.35
C TRP A 146 -16.47 1.52 -16.30
N ASP A 147 -16.01 0.77 -17.29
CA ASP A 147 -14.66 0.21 -17.42
C ASP A 147 -13.71 1.12 -18.19
N LYS A 148 -14.23 2.18 -18.83
CA LYS A 148 -13.41 3.15 -19.56
C LYS A 148 -12.73 4.11 -18.60
N ASP A 149 -11.44 4.32 -18.80
CA ASP A 149 -10.67 5.28 -18.02
C ASP A 149 -11.26 6.69 -18.14
N THR A 150 -11.49 7.31 -17.00
CA THR A 150 -11.82 8.74 -16.94
C THR A 150 -10.63 9.48 -16.37
N PHE A 151 -10.07 10.40 -17.16
CA PHE A 151 -8.99 11.25 -16.68
C PHE A 151 -9.59 12.34 -15.81
N LYS A 152 -9.49 12.16 -14.49
CA LYS A 152 -9.76 13.20 -13.50
C LYS A 152 -8.54 14.12 -13.46
N LEU A 153 -8.71 15.34 -13.93
CA LEU A 153 -7.71 16.38 -13.85
C LEU A 153 -7.95 17.25 -12.62
N LYS A 154 -6.86 17.76 -12.05
CA LYS A 154 -6.88 18.69 -10.93
C LYS A 154 -5.94 19.85 -11.22
N CYS A 155 -6.41 21.07 -10.98
CA CYS A 155 -5.57 22.25 -11.09
C CYS A 155 -4.73 22.43 -9.83
N PHE A 156 -3.41 22.37 -9.95
CA PHE A 156 -2.47 22.62 -8.86
C PHE A 156 -2.42 24.07 -8.37
N ARG A 157 -3.00 25.01 -9.12
CA ARG A 157 -3.06 26.43 -8.72
C ARG A 157 -4.27 26.75 -7.87
N CYS A 158 -5.43 26.19 -8.20
CA CYS A 158 -6.69 26.53 -7.55
C CYS A 158 -7.44 25.34 -6.93
N GLY A 159 -6.90 24.12 -7.02
CA GLY A 159 -7.51 22.92 -6.46
C GLY A 159 -8.69 22.35 -7.27
N HIS A 160 -9.22 23.09 -8.26
CA HIS A 160 -10.39 22.66 -9.03
C HIS A 160 -10.18 21.32 -9.73
N LYS A 161 -11.15 20.41 -9.61
CA LYS A 161 -11.15 19.08 -10.23
C LYS A 161 -12.18 19.02 -11.37
N TRP A 162 -11.83 18.38 -12.48
CA TRP A 162 -12.74 18.13 -13.60
C TRP A 162 -12.44 16.81 -14.29
N VAL A 163 -13.39 16.27 -15.02
CA VAL A 163 -13.26 15.02 -15.77
C VAL A 163 -13.11 15.35 -17.25
N LEU A 164 -12.14 14.74 -17.93
CA LEU A 164 -12.03 14.82 -19.39
C LEU A 164 -13.00 13.86 -20.08
N ASN A 165 -13.47 14.29 -21.24
CA ASN A 165 -14.26 13.43 -22.13
C ASN A 165 -13.37 12.36 -22.77
N GLU A 166 -14.00 11.26 -23.18
CA GLU A 166 -13.36 10.00 -23.64
C GLU A 166 -12.36 10.20 -24.80
N ASP A 167 -12.48 11.29 -25.58
CA ASP A 167 -11.63 11.56 -26.76
C ASP A 167 -10.56 12.65 -26.55
N THR A 168 -10.47 13.22 -25.34
CA THR A 168 -9.56 14.36 -25.09
C THR A 168 -8.30 13.90 -24.37
N ASP A 169 -7.19 13.91 -25.10
CA ASP A 169 -5.86 13.71 -24.52
C ASP A 169 -5.59 14.74 -23.39
N PRO A 170 -5.20 14.30 -22.17
CA PRO A 170 -4.81 15.18 -21.07
C PRO A 170 -3.81 16.27 -21.45
N ASP A 171 -2.88 15.98 -22.34
CA ASP A 171 -1.84 16.92 -22.78
C ASP A 171 -2.39 18.04 -23.67
N LEU A 172 -3.60 17.85 -24.23
CA LEU A 172 -4.29 18.88 -25.02
C LEU A 172 -5.04 19.89 -24.14
N VAL A 173 -5.17 19.65 -22.84
CA VAL A 173 -5.82 20.59 -21.92
C VAL A 173 -4.86 21.74 -21.62
N LYS A 174 -5.03 22.85 -22.35
CA LYS A 174 -4.13 24.01 -22.23
C LYS A 174 -4.42 24.91 -21.03
N THR A 175 -5.62 24.86 -20.44
CA THR A 175 -6.03 25.80 -19.38
C THR A 175 -6.97 25.17 -18.37
N CYS A 176 -6.81 25.53 -17.10
CA CYS A 176 -7.81 25.20 -16.07
C CYS A 176 -9.15 25.91 -16.36
N PRO A 177 -10.29 25.20 -16.35
CA PRO A 177 -11.59 25.82 -16.60
C PRO A 177 -12.02 26.80 -15.50
N SER A 178 -11.55 26.59 -14.27
CA SER A 178 -11.88 27.47 -13.12
C SER A 178 -10.98 28.72 -13.07
N CYS A 179 -9.66 28.55 -12.95
CA CYS A 179 -8.74 29.69 -12.76
C CYS A 179 -8.08 30.20 -14.06
N ARG A 180 -8.34 29.57 -15.21
CA ARG A 180 -7.75 29.89 -16.52
C ARG A 180 -6.21 29.83 -16.57
N SER A 181 -5.57 29.25 -15.56
CA SER A 181 -4.11 29.05 -15.57
C SER A 181 -3.71 28.15 -16.74
N ARG A 182 -2.73 28.59 -17.53
CA ARG A 182 -2.06 27.77 -18.56
C ARG A 182 -1.08 26.76 -17.99
N LYS A 183 -0.75 26.92 -16.70
CA LYS A 183 0.17 26.09 -15.93
C LYS A 183 -0.61 25.42 -14.80
N TRP A 184 -1.76 24.84 -15.16
CA TRP A 184 -2.69 24.26 -14.19
C TRP A 184 -2.18 22.90 -13.69
N ASN A 185 -1.41 22.21 -14.52
CA ASN A 185 -0.69 20.96 -14.25
C ASN A 185 0.72 21.20 -13.69
N GLU A 186 1.10 22.45 -13.40
CA GLU A 186 2.36 22.79 -12.73
C GLU A 186 2.08 23.46 -11.37
N LEU A 187 2.58 22.89 -10.27
CA LEU A 187 2.55 23.56 -8.96
C LEU A 187 3.41 24.86 -9.01
N PRO A 188 3.04 25.93 -8.27
CA PRO A 188 3.85 27.14 -8.21
C PRO A 188 5.23 26.88 -7.61
N GLU A 189 6.28 27.26 -8.35
CA GLU A 189 7.62 27.28 -7.78
C GLU A 189 7.73 28.34 -6.68
N ALA A 190 7.93 27.86 -5.45
CA ALA A 190 8.26 28.67 -4.30
C ALA A 190 9.80 28.76 -4.13
N ILE A 191 10.29 29.96 -3.84
CA ILE A 191 11.68 30.23 -3.43
C ILE A 191 11.68 30.84 -2.03
N VAL A 192 12.58 30.36 -1.17
CA VAL A 192 12.91 30.98 0.11
C VAL A 192 14.02 32.00 -0.11
N CYS A 193 13.83 33.29 0.24
CA CYS A 193 14.93 34.27 0.20
C CYS A 193 16.02 33.83 1.18
N ARG A 194 17.21 33.51 0.67
CA ARG A 194 18.36 33.10 1.51
C ARG A 194 18.82 34.18 2.50
N ARG A 195 18.43 35.45 2.28
CA ARG A 195 18.76 36.59 3.14
C ARG A 195 17.75 36.86 4.25
N CYS A 196 16.45 36.57 4.05
CA CYS A 196 15.42 36.89 5.05
C CYS A 196 14.51 35.71 5.42
N GLY A 197 14.74 34.52 4.87
CA GLY A 197 13.94 33.32 5.10
C GLY A 197 12.51 33.37 4.54
N ARG A 198 12.12 34.48 3.90
CA ARG A 198 10.75 34.68 3.44
C ARG A 198 10.50 33.97 2.12
N LEU A 199 9.38 33.27 2.04
CA LEU A 199 9.03 32.47 0.87
C LEU A 199 8.24 33.31 -0.14
N SER A 200 8.48 33.11 -1.43
CA SER A 200 7.90 33.87 -2.55
C SER A 200 7.67 32.96 -3.75
N VAL A 201 6.61 33.21 -4.52
CA VAL A 201 6.34 32.50 -5.78
C VAL A 201 7.12 33.17 -6.91
N LEU A 202 7.83 32.42 -7.74
CA LEU A 202 8.52 32.97 -8.91
C LEU A 202 7.50 33.63 -9.88
N GLY A 203 7.60 34.95 -10.02
CA GLY A 203 6.93 35.70 -11.08
C GLY A 203 7.73 35.72 -12.38
N ARG A 204 7.13 36.20 -13.48
CA ARG A 204 7.74 36.32 -14.83
C ARG A 204 9.01 37.19 -14.91
N ARG A 205 9.47 37.82 -13.82
CA ARG A 205 10.66 38.69 -13.80
C ARG A 205 11.58 38.33 -12.65
N GLY A 206 12.51 37.41 -12.89
CA GLY A 206 13.78 37.31 -12.18
C GLY A 206 13.74 36.85 -10.73
N SER A 207 14.80 36.16 -10.35
CA SER A 207 15.16 35.52 -9.07
C SER A 207 15.30 36.46 -7.86
N LEU A 208 14.76 37.68 -7.89
CA LEU A 208 14.96 38.64 -6.80
C LEU A 208 13.84 38.52 -5.77
N CYS A 209 14.21 38.33 -4.50
CA CYS A 209 13.23 38.43 -3.43
C CYS A 209 12.58 39.82 -3.44
N PRO A 210 11.25 39.92 -3.43
CA PRO A 210 10.53 41.19 -3.45
C PRO A 210 10.78 42.08 -2.22
N VAL A 211 11.40 41.51 -1.17
CA VAL A 211 11.77 42.19 0.07
C VAL A 211 13.28 42.48 0.14
N CYS A 212 14.14 41.51 -0.25
CA CYS A 212 15.59 41.58 0.00
C CYS A 212 16.42 42.24 -1.12
N ARG A 213 15.95 42.17 -2.38
CA ARG A 213 16.65 42.59 -3.62
C ARG A 213 18.14 42.19 -3.77
N GLY A 214 18.66 41.17 -3.06
CA GLY A 214 20.09 40.84 -3.07
C GLY A 214 20.42 39.49 -3.69
N ASP A 215 21.41 39.48 -4.59
CA ASP A 215 22.19 38.31 -5.04
C ASP A 215 23.25 37.95 -3.97
N GLY A 216 23.63 36.68 -3.82
CA GLY A 216 24.60 36.27 -2.80
C GLY A 216 25.44 35.06 -3.19
N ASP A 217 26.74 35.28 -3.35
CA ASP A 217 27.80 34.33 -3.78
C ASP A 217 28.71 33.85 -2.63
N TYR A 218 28.17 33.36 -1.52
CA TYR A 218 28.93 32.50 -0.59
C TYR A 218 27.99 31.41 -0.04
N GLU A 219 28.36 30.13 -0.24
CA GLU A 219 27.52 28.97 0.12
C GLU A 219 27.93 28.37 1.48
N GLU A 220 27.18 28.71 2.52
CA GLU A 220 27.13 27.90 3.75
C GLU A 220 26.42 26.58 3.42
N CYS A 221 27.14 25.47 3.53
CA CYS A 221 26.62 24.13 3.22
C CYS A 221 26.12 23.47 4.50
N ARG A 222 24.89 22.97 4.47
CA ARG A 222 24.33 22.14 5.54
C ARG A 222 23.96 20.78 4.98
N CYS A 223 24.41 19.70 5.61
CA CYS A 223 24.02 18.37 5.19
C CYS A 223 22.53 18.17 5.44
N GLY A 224 21.73 18.04 4.37
CA GLY A 224 20.30 17.76 4.45
C GLY A 224 19.94 16.42 5.11
N PHE A 225 20.95 15.57 5.35
CA PHE A 225 20.79 14.30 6.04
C PHE A 225 21.26 14.33 7.51
N CYS A 226 22.52 14.66 7.79
CA CYS A 226 23.06 14.61 9.16
C CYS A 226 23.11 15.96 9.88
N GLY A 227 22.82 17.07 9.18
CA GLY A 227 22.76 18.40 9.78
C GLY A 227 24.09 19.10 10.00
N THR A 228 25.24 18.48 9.69
CA THR A 228 26.56 19.12 9.77
C THR A 228 26.63 20.36 8.88
N GLU A 229 27.20 21.44 9.40
CA GLU A 229 27.41 22.71 8.71
C GLU A 229 28.90 22.90 8.37
N TRP A 230 29.21 23.34 7.16
CA TRP A 230 30.58 23.68 6.73
C TRP A 230 30.58 24.72 5.61
N THR A 231 31.73 25.36 5.41
CA THR A 231 31.94 26.35 4.35
C THR A 231 32.77 25.76 3.22
N SER A 232 32.28 25.83 1.97
CA SER A 232 33.02 25.40 0.77
C SER A 232 33.31 26.59 -0.15
N ALA A 233 34.57 26.77 -0.51
CA ALA A 233 34.96 27.71 -1.55
C ALA A 233 34.82 27.05 -2.93
N GLY A 234 33.64 27.19 -3.54
CA GLY A 234 33.36 26.75 -4.92
C GLY A 234 32.66 25.40 -5.08
N LEU A 235 32.18 25.17 -6.31
CA LEU A 235 31.31 24.05 -6.75
C LEU A 235 31.91 22.65 -6.57
N SER A 236 33.20 22.53 -6.27
CA SER A 236 33.94 21.26 -6.40
C SER A 236 34.08 20.42 -5.13
N ARG A 237 33.52 20.82 -3.98
CA ARG A 237 33.45 19.95 -2.77
C ARG A 237 32.14 20.05 -2.00
N ARG A 238 31.04 19.67 -2.66
CA ARG A 238 29.74 19.44 -2.01
C ARG A 238 29.61 18.03 -1.45
N ILE A 239 30.60 17.52 -0.72
CA ILE A 239 30.48 16.21 -0.03
C ILE A 239 30.54 16.48 1.46
N CYS A 240 29.53 16.02 2.20
CA CYS A 240 29.49 16.18 3.64
C CYS A 240 30.75 15.54 4.27
N PRO A 241 31.57 16.31 5.01
CA PRO A 241 32.80 15.79 5.61
C PRO A 241 32.54 14.74 6.69
N THR A 242 31.31 14.66 7.19
CA THR A 242 30.91 13.72 8.25
C THR A 242 30.31 12.43 7.72
N CYS A 243 29.45 12.49 6.70
CA CYS A 243 28.70 11.32 6.23
C CYS A 243 28.92 10.95 4.76
N GLY A 244 29.72 11.71 4.01
CA GLY A 244 30.05 11.42 2.61
C GLY A 244 28.91 11.65 1.61
N ILE A 245 27.75 12.15 2.06
CA ILE A 245 26.59 12.42 1.21
C ILE A 245 26.80 13.75 0.46
N LEU A 246 26.49 13.77 -0.84
CA LEU A 246 26.57 14.98 -1.65
C LEU A 246 25.57 16.03 -1.11
N ALA A 247 26.05 17.21 -0.76
CA ALA A 247 25.22 18.37 -0.49
C ALA A 247 24.63 18.85 -1.82
N SER A 248 23.45 18.32 -2.18
CA SER A 248 22.59 18.77 -3.29
C SER A 248 23.33 19.31 -4.52
N SER A 249 23.71 18.44 -5.47
CA SER A 249 23.98 18.86 -6.85
C SER A 249 22.67 18.92 -7.64
N GLU A 250 22.37 20.10 -8.16
CA GLU A 250 21.80 20.37 -9.49
C GLU A 250 20.52 19.71 -10.02
N ASP A 251 19.75 18.95 -9.24
CA ASP A 251 18.33 18.72 -9.54
C ASP A 251 17.48 19.40 -8.48
N GLY A 252 16.94 20.57 -8.81
CA GLY A 252 16.18 21.45 -7.90
C GLY A 252 14.83 20.91 -7.41
N SER A 253 14.71 19.61 -7.15
CA SER A 253 13.45 18.91 -6.90
C SER A 253 13.09 18.72 -5.44
N GLU A 254 14.00 18.86 -4.46
CA GLU A 254 13.70 18.73 -3.03
C GLU A 254 13.89 20.08 -2.31
N ARG A 255 12.87 20.94 -2.36
CA ARG A 255 12.85 22.21 -1.61
C ARG A 255 12.12 22.01 -0.28
N LEU A 256 12.89 21.82 0.80
CA LEU A 256 12.38 21.81 2.18
C LEU A 256 12.17 23.25 2.68
N THR A 257 10.97 23.57 3.13
CA THR A 257 10.64 24.84 3.77
C THR A 257 10.07 24.60 5.16
N VAL A 258 10.65 25.23 6.18
CA VAL A 258 10.05 25.25 7.53
C VAL A 258 8.93 26.30 7.56
N LEU A 259 7.69 25.86 7.80
CA LEU A 259 6.53 26.74 7.95
C LEU A 259 6.43 27.27 9.39
N TRP A 260 6.75 26.43 10.37
CA TRP A 260 6.63 26.70 11.80
C TRP A 260 7.43 25.69 12.64
N GLU A 261 7.89 26.12 13.83
CA GLU A 261 8.59 25.28 14.81
C GLU A 261 8.24 25.70 16.25
N ARG A 262 8.08 24.72 17.15
CA ARG A 262 7.94 24.91 18.60
C ARG A 262 8.52 23.71 19.35
N GLY A 263 9.65 23.91 20.03
CA GLY A 263 10.33 22.83 20.75
C GLY A 263 10.83 21.76 19.77
N SER A 264 10.41 20.52 19.95
CA SER A 264 10.71 19.42 19.02
C SER A 264 9.76 19.35 17.82
N LEU A 265 8.61 20.04 17.86
CA LEU A 265 7.61 19.98 16.80
C LEU A 265 7.91 20.96 15.67
N ARG A 266 7.83 20.48 14.42
CA ARG A 266 8.06 21.31 13.23
C ARG A 266 7.09 20.98 12.12
N LEU A 267 6.55 22.02 11.48
CA LEU A 267 5.79 21.91 10.23
C LEU A 267 6.71 22.24 9.06
N ASN A 268 6.90 21.26 8.18
CA ASN A 268 7.76 21.37 7.02
C ASN A 268 6.93 21.19 5.75
N TYR A 269 7.01 22.15 4.84
CA TYR A 269 6.57 21.98 3.47
C TYR A 269 7.68 21.32 2.64
N ILE A 270 7.35 20.22 1.99
CA ILE A 270 8.22 19.50 1.06
C ILE A 270 7.52 19.48 -0.30
N PHE A 271 8.22 19.93 -1.33
CA PHE A 271 7.82 19.76 -2.71
C PHE A 271 8.73 18.72 -3.35
N LYS A 272 8.15 17.65 -3.91
CA LYS A 272 8.86 16.59 -4.62
C LYS A 272 7.94 16.02 -5.70
N ASP A 273 8.50 15.73 -6.88
CA ASP A 273 7.79 15.10 -8.01
C ASP A 273 6.47 15.79 -8.41
N GLY A 274 6.44 17.13 -8.35
CA GLY A 274 5.22 17.87 -8.71
C GLY A 274 4.12 17.86 -7.64
N ILE A 275 4.44 17.46 -6.41
CA ILE A 275 3.49 17.36 -5.29
C ILE A 275 4.03 18.09 -4.06
N GLY A 276 3.18 18.91 -3.45
CA GLY A 276 3.46 19.60 -2.20
C GLY A 276 2.79 18.91 -1.03
N CYS A 277 3.57 18.56 0.00
CA CYS A 277 3.08 17.99 1.25
C CYS A 277 3.54 18.83 2.44
N VAL A 278 2.67 18.95 3.44
CA VAL A 278 3.00 19.52 4.75
C VAL A 278 3.22 18.37 5.72
N TYR A 279 4.43 18.25 6.25
CA TYR A 279 4.83 17.25 7.22
C TYR A 279 4.88 17.85 8.61
N LEU A 280 4.33 17.12 9.59
CA LEU A 280 4.58 17.36 11.00
C LEU A 280 5.69 16.43 11.47
N TRP A 281 6.74 17.01 12.03
CA TRP A 281 7.89 16.32 12.61
C TRP A 281 7.89 16.51 14.12
N ASP A 282 8.38 15.50 14.85
CA ASP A 282 8.75 15.57 16.26
C ASP A 282 10.21 15.12 16.39
N GLY A 283 11.11 16.10 16.51
CA GLY A 283 12.55 15.90 16.40
C GLY A 283 12.93 15.34 15.03
N SER A 284 13.52 14.14 15.00
CA SER A 284 13.91 13.43 13.78
C SER A 284 12.85 12.46 13.25
N ARG A 285 11.67 12.39 13.89
CA ARG A 285 10.62 11.43 13.54
C ARG A 285 9.47 12.12 12.81
N PRO A 286 9.09 11.67 11.61
CA PRO A 286 7.87 12.15 10.97
C PRO A 286 6.66 11.61 11.72
N VAL A 287 5.77 12.51 12.16
CA VAL A 287 4.56 12.18 12.89
C VAL A 287 3.43 11.89 11.91
N THR A 288 3.14 12.85 11.03
CA THR A 288 2.12 12.73 9.98
C THR A 288 2.42 13.67 8.82
N CYS A 289 1.69 13.53 7.73
CA CYS A 289 1.71 14.48 6.63
C CYS A 289 0.31 14.69 6.07
N ARG A 290 0.12 15.80 5.37
CA ARG A 290 -1.08 16.13 4.61
C ARG A 290 -0.67 16.72 3.28
N TYR A 291 -1.47 16.49 2.25
CA TYR A 291 -1.25 17.19 0.98
C TYR A 291 -1.50 18.67 1.16
N LEU A 292 -0.66 19.50 0.53
CA LEU A 292 -0.76 20.96 0.61
C LEU A 292 -2.16 21.44 0.22
N ASN A 293 -2.76 20.86 -0.82
CA ASN A 293 -4.08 21.27 -1.27
C ASN A 293 -5.16 21.04 -0.21
N GLU A 294 -5.09 19.96 0.57
CA GLU A 294 -6.08 19.70 1.62
C GLU A 294 -5.98 20.76 2.72
N VAL A 295 -4.75 21.13 3.08
CA VAL A 295 -4.51 22.22 4.03
C VAL A 295 -5.01 23.57 3.48
N LEU A 296 -4.87 23.81 2.18
CA LEU A 296 -5.38 25.02 1.54
C LEU A 296 -6.92 25.04 1.51
N ASP A 297 -7.54 23.93 1.13
CA ASP A 297 -8.99 23.78 1.00
C ASP A 297 -9.69 23.89 2.37
N ASP A 298 -9.22 23.14 3.38
CA ASP A 298 -9.78 23.13 4.74
C ASP A 298 -9.79 24.52 5.40
N HIS A 299 -8.86 25.38 5.00
CA HIS A 299 -8.71 26.71 5.56
C HIS A 299 -9.10 27.84 4.59
N GLY A 300 -9.65 27.50 3.41
CA GLY A 300 -10.07 28.48 2.40
C GLY A 300 -8.93 29.42 1.96
N MET A 301 -7.70 28.91 1.93
CA MET A 301 -6.50 29.70 1.66
C MET A 301 -5.94 29.43 0.27
N LYS A 302 -5.32 30.45 -0.32
CA LYS A 302 -4.48 30.28 -1.51
C LYS A 302 -3.04 30.00 -1.11
N PHE A 303 -2.30 29.31 -1.98
CA PHE A 303 -0.89 28.99 -1.75
C PHE A 303 -0.06 30.24 -1.40
N GLU A 304 -0.24 31.35 -2.13
CA GLU A 304 0.48 32.60 -1.87
C GLU A 304 0.21 33.16 -0.47
N THR A 305 -0.97 32.90 0.09
CA THR A 305 -1.33 33.31 1.45
C THR A 305 -0.62 32.44 2.47
N LEU A 306 -0.60 31.12 2.27
CA LEU A 306 0.12 30.17 3.12
C LEU A 306 1.61 30.52 3.21
N ILE A 307 2.21 30.81 2.06
CA ILE A 307 3.59 31.27 1.92
C ILE A 307 3.86 32.58 2.67
N LYS A 308 2.96 33.58 2.59
CA LYS A 308 3.10 34.84 3.34
C LYS A 308 3.03 34.65 4.85
N ARG A 309 2.32 33.61 5.31
CA ARG A 309 2.15 33.27 6.73
C ARG A 309 3.30 32.44 7.29
N ALA A 310 4.09 31.79 6.45
CA ALA A 310 5.22 30.97 6.87
C ALA A 310 6.25 31.80 7.64
N GLY A 311 6.67 31.34 8.81
CA GLY A 311 7.63 32.05 9.67
C GLY A 311 7.14 33.39 10.26
N SER A 312 5.87 33.77 10.04
CA SER A 312 5.31 35.00 10.61
C SER A 312 4.73 34.75 12.00
N GLU A 313 5.25 35.49 12.99
CA GLU A 313 4.77 35.40 14.38
C GLU A 313 3.29 35.78 14.53
N ALA A 314 2.79 36.68 13.67
CA ALA A 314 1.37 37.06 13.63
C ALA A 314 0.44 35.88 13.29
N HIS A 315 0.98 34.81 12.69
CA HIS A 315 0.23 33.62 12.32
C HIS A 315 0.63 32.39 13.14
N ARG A 316 1.38 32.56 14.22
CA ARG A 316 1.83 31.47 15.09
C ARG A 316 0.68 30.61 15.61
N ARG A 317 -0.42 31.22 16.07
CA ARG A 317 -1.61 30.49 16.57
C ARG A 317 -2.25 29.60 15.50
N PHE A 318 -2.23 30.04 14.24
CA PHE A 318 -2.75 29.24 13.14
C PHE A 318 -1.89 27.98 12.92
N TRP A 319 -0.56 28.15 12.91
CA TRP A 319 0.36 27.02 12.73
C TRP A 319 0.34 26.05 13.92
N GLU A 320 0.21 26.56 15.14
CA GLU A 320 0.02 25.75 16.35
C GLU A 320 -1.26 24.91 16.25
N ALA A 321 -2.39 25.51 15.87
CA ALA A 321 -3.64 24.79 15.69
C ALA A 321 -3.56 23.72 14.59
N LEU A 322 -2.91 24.02 13.46
CA LEU A 322 -2.68 23.05 12.39
C LEU A 322 -1.79 21.89 12.85
N ALA A 323 -0.72 22.17 13.59
CA ALA A 323 0.16 21.14 14.13
C ALA A 323 -0.57 20.24 15.14
N GLU A 324 -1.42 20.82 15.99
CA GLU A 324 -2.23 20.07 16.97
C GLU A 324 -3.29 19.20 16.29
N ASP A 325 -4.01 19.72 15.28
CA ASP A 325 -4.93 18.92 14.45
C ASP A 325 -4.21 17.75 13.78
N MET A 326 -3.09 18.02 13.09
CA MET A 326 -2.27 16.98 12.46
C MET A 326 -1.76 15.94 13.48
N ALA A 327 -1.34 16.37 14.67
CA ALA A 327 -0.86 15.47 15.72
C ALA A 327 -1.98 14.57 16.27
N SER A 328 -3.21 15.07 16.34
CA SER A 328 -4.39 14.31 16.78
C SER A 328 -4.75 13.21 15.77
N ARG A 329 -4.52 13.46 14.48
CA ARG A 329 -4.83 12.57 13.34
C ARG A 329 -3.67 11.70 12.87
N ARG A 330 -2.63 11.56 13.67
CA ARG A 330 -1.36 10.90 13.28
C ARG A 330 -1.48 9.41 12.91
N ASP A 331 -2.57 8.78 13.34
CA ASP A 331 -2.83 7.34 13.21
C ASP A 331 -4.06 7.05 12.32
N ASP A 332 -4.73 8.07 11.75
CA ASP A 332 -5.94 7.93 10.91
C ASP A 332 -5.70 7.04 9.68
N TYR A 333 -4.47 7.03 9.17
CA TYR A 333 -4.06 6.14 8.07
C TYR A 333 -4.35 4.66 8.36
N ARG A 334 -4.43 4.24 9.64
CA ARG A 334 -4.70 2.85 10.02
C ARG A 334 -6.09 2.39 9.64
N GLU A 335 -7.06 3.29 9.51
CA GLU A 335 -8.42 2.97 9.07
C GLU A 335 -8.44 2.39 7.65
N ASN A 336 -7.44 2.72 6.84
CA ASN A 336 -7.30 2.28 5.46
C ASN A 336 -6.62 0.91 5.33
N ILE A 337 -5.94 0.42 6.37
CA ILE A 337 -5.20 -0.86 6.34
C ILE A 337 -6.13 -2.05 6.00
N PRO A 338 -7.29 -2.23 6.67
CA PRO A 338 -8.18 -3.34 6.34
C PRO A 338 -8.70 -3.30 4.91
N TYR A 339 -8.84 -2.10 4.32
CA TYR A 339 -9.25 -1.93 2.93
C TYR A 339 -8.17 -2.48 1.99
N PHE A 340 -6.91 -2.02 2.13
CA PHE A 340 -5.81 -2.46 1.26
C PHE A 340 -5.56 -3.97 1.37
N MET A 341 -5.56 -4.52 2.59
CA MET A 341 -5.41 -5.96 2.81
C MET A 341 -6.49 -6.78 2.07
N ARG A 342 -7.76 -6.34 2.14
CA ARG A 342 -8.87 -7.06 1.50
C ARG A 342 -8.88 -6.89 -0.02
N ARG A 343 -8.52 -5.69 -0.50
CA ARG A 343 -8.72 -5.30 -1.90
C ARG A 343 -7.58 -5.73 -2.80
N ILE A 344 -6.35 -5.53 -2.35
CA ILE A 344 -5.12 -5.78 -3.13
C ILE A 344 -4.57 -7.17 -2.79
N GLY A 345 -4.98 -7.76 -1.65
CA GLY A 345 -4.48 -9.05 -1.20
C GLY A 345 -3.08 -8.99 -0.60
N VAL A 346 -2.67 -7.81 -0.15
CA VAL A 346 -1.37 -7.54 0.45
C VAL A 346 -1.36 -7.86 1.96
N SER A 347 -0.17 -8.07 2.52
CA SER A 347 0.01 -8.26 3.96
C SER A 347 -0.37 -7.01 4.75
N ARG A 348 -0.50 -7.14 6.09
CA ARG A 348 -0.79 -5.99 6.96
C ARG A 348 0.31 -4.93 6.87
N GLU A 349 1.55 -5.39 6.79
CA GLU A 349 2.74 -4.56 6.70
C GLU A 349 2.78 -3.76 5.39
N GLN A 350 2.45 -4.43 4.28
CA GLN A 350 2.35 -3.81 2.96
C GLN A 350 1.19 -2.80 2.91
N ALA A 351 0.04 -3.17 3.50
CA ALA A 351 -1.10 -2.26 3.63
C ALA A 351 -0.80 -1.03 4.49
N GLU A 352 0.04 -1.16 5.52
CA GLU A 352 0.50 -0.02 6.33
C GLU A 352 1.42 0.91 5.54
N ILE A 353 2.39 0.37 4.79
CA ILE A 353 3.25 1.17 3.90
C ILE A 353 2.40 1.94 2.90
N LEU A 354 1.43 1.26 2.30
CA LEU A 354 0.53 1.84 1.31
C LEU A 354 -0.37 2.92 1.91
N ALA A 355 -0.92 2.70 3.10
CA ALA A 355 -1.74 3.69 3.79
C ALA A 355 -0.95 4.96 4.16
N LEU A 356 0.28 4.81 4.64
CA LEU A 356 1.16 5.95 4.90
C LEU A 356 1.52 6.70 3.62
N HIS A 357 1.76 5.96 2.54
CA HIS A 357 2.05 6.55 1.23
C HIS A 357 0.88 7.38 0.71
N PHE A 358 -0.34 6.84 0.78
CA PHE A 358 -1.53 7.57 0.35
C PHE A 358 -1.84 8.79 1.22
N ALA A 359 -1.42 8.81 2.49
CA ALA A 359 -1.46 10.02 3.31
C ALA A 359 -0.45 11.10 2.86
N GLY A 360 0.42 10.79 1.89
CA GLY A 360 1.40 11.71 1.30
C GLY A 360 2.83 11.50 1.79
N MET A 361 3.12 10.41 2.54
CA MET A 361 4.48 10.14 3.01
C MET A 361 5.37 9.55 1.92
N SER A 362 6.58 10.09 1.79
CA SER A 362 7.61 9.50 0.95
C SER A 362 8.14 8.17 1.54
N PRO A 363 8.75 7.30 0.72
CA PRO A 363 9.39 6.06 1.20
C PRO A 363 10.40 6.29 2.33
N GLU A 364 11.13 7.41 2.30
CA GLU A 364 12.09 7.81 3.33
C GLU A 364 11.37 8.13 4.65
N ALA A 365 10.29 8.90 4.60
CA ALA A 365 9.48 9.22 5.78
C ALA A 365 8.82 7.95 6.36
N ILE A 366 8.35 7.04 5.51
CA ILE A 366 7.78 5.75 5.90
C ILE A 366 8.83 4.88 6.59
N SER A 367 10.05 4.81 6.05
CA SER A 367 11.18 4.08 6.65
C SER A 367 11.44 4.55 8.08
N LEU A 368 11.50 5.88 8.30
CA LEU A 368 11.68 6.46 9.63
C LEU A 368 10.49 6.21 10.56
N LYS A 369 9.25 6.38 10.08
CA LYS A 369 8.04 6.18 10.90
C LYS A 369 7.86 4.73 11.33
N SER A 370 8.10 3.80 10.41
CA SER A 370 7.93 2.35 10.61
C SER A 370 9.15 1.67 11.24
N LYS A 371 10.26 2.40 11.43
CA LYS A 371 11.55 1.86 11.91
C LYS A 371 12.07 0.71 11.05
N ARG A 372 11.90 0.83 9.73
CA ARG A 372 12.37 -0.16 8.74
C ARG A 372 13.47 0.44 7.89
N SER A 373 14.31 -0.41 7.29
CA SER A 373 15.31 0.10 6.34
C SER A 373 14.62 0.64 5.08
N LEU A 374 15.19 1.69 4.48
CA LEU A 374 14.67 2.25 3.22
C LEU A 374 14.66 1.21 2.09
N LYS A 375 15.64 0.30 2.08
CA LYS A 375 15.73 -0.79 1.11
C LYS A 375 14.52 -1.73 1.21
N ASP A 376 14.13 -2.10 2.44
CA ASP A 376 12.97 -2.97 2.66
C ASP A 376 11.68 -2.27 2.25
N VAL A 377 11.51 -1.00 2.61
CA VAL A 377 10.33 -0.21 2.20
C VAL A 377 10.21 -0.16 0.67
N ARG A 378 11.30 0.14 -0.04
CA ARG A 378 11.31 0.17 -1.52
C ARG A 378 11.00 -1.20 -2.13
N THR A 379 11.52 -2.28 -1.55
CA THR A 379 11.21 -3.65 -1.99
C THR A 379 9.73 -3.98 -1.80
N GLU A 380 9.12 -3.55 -0.70
CA GLU A 380 7.69 -3.72 -0.49
C GLU A 380 6.85 -2.89 -1.47
N PHE A 381 7.28 -1.68 -1.83
CA PHE A 381 6.61 -0.89 -2.89
C PHE A 381 6.58 -1.64 -4.23
N THR A 382 7.69 -2.24 -4.64
CA THR A 382 7.74 -3.06 -5.87
C THR A 382 6.76 -4.22 -5.80
N ARG A 383 6.71 -4.95 -4.67
CA ARG A 383 5.74 -6.04 -4.46
C ARG A 383 4.29 -5.57 -4.48
N ILE A 384 4.03 -4.38 -3.94
CA ILE A 384 2.70 -3.76 -3.95
C ILE A 384 2.31 -3.40 -5.39
N GLN A 385 3.21 -2.81 -6.19
CA GLN A 385 2.96 -2.50 -7.61
C GLN A 385 2.69 -3.77 -8.44
N GLU A 386 3.42 -4.85 -8.20
CA GLU A 386 3.15 -6.16 -8.80
C GLU A 386 1.75 -6.67 -8.41
N ALA A 387 1.37 -6.58 -7.13
CA ALA A 387 0.05 -6.99 -6.66
C ALA A 387 -1.08 -6.14 -7.26
N PHE A 388 -0.86 -4.84 -7.44
CA PHE A 388 -1.79 -3.96 -8.16
C PHE A 388 -1.99 -4.41 -9.60
N SER A 389 -0.88 -4.67 -10.31
CA SER A 389 -0.89 -5.14 -11.70
C SER A 389 -1.65 -6.47 -11.84
N GLN A 390 -1.42 -7.41 -10.91
CA GLN A 390 -2.13 -8.70 -10.87
C GLN A 390 -3.61 -8.57 -10.47
N SER A 391 -3.98 -7.54 -9.72
CA SER A 391 -5.36 -7.27 -9.32
C SER A 391 -6.20 -6.60 -10.40
N GLY A 392 -5.61 -6.25 -11.55
CA GLY A 392 -6.26 -5.51 -12.63
C GLY A 392 -6.58 -4.06 -12.26
N ILE A 393 -6.02 -3.56 -11.16
CA ILE A 393 -6.12 -2.16 -10.76
C ILE A 393 -4.95 -1.44 -11.44
N ILE A 394 -5.26 -0.66 -12.48
CA ILE A 394 -4.27 0.22 -13.11
C ILE A 394 -3.98 1.35 -12.13
N VAL A 395 -2.86 1.26 -11.42
CA VAL A 395 -2.29 2.39 -10.70
C VAL A 395 -1.43 3.13 -11.71
N ASN A 396 -1.87 4.30 -12.13
CA ASN A 396 -1.08 5.12 -13.04
C ASN A 396 0.13 5.68 -12.27
N ASP A 397 1.32 5.11 -12.51
CA ASP A 397 2.59 5.50 -11.89
C ASP A 397 3.00 6.96 -12.17
N SER A 398 2.31 7.67 -13.09
CA SER A 398 2.57 9.10 -13.34
C SER A 398 1.97 10.04 -12.29
N VAL A 399 1.22 9.54 -11.32
CA VAL A 399 0.54 10.35 -10.32
C VAL A 399 0.50 9.57 -9.01
N TYR A 400 1.06 10.12 -7.93
CA TYR A 400 0.67 9.72 -6.57
C TYR A 400 -0.85 9.89 -6.53
N THR A 401 -1.54 8.77 -6.68
CA THR A 401 -2.93 8.71 -7.10
C THR A 401 -3.75 9.50 -6.08
N GLU A 402 -4.73 10.29 -6.54
CA GLU A 402 -5.75 10.79 -5.61
C GLU A 402 -6.18 9.60 -4.76
N ASP A 403 -6.13 9.79 -3.43
CA ASP A 403 -6.44 8.75 -2.46
C ASP A 403 -7.61 7.93 -2.99
N PRO A 404 -7.44 6.62 -3.28
CA PRO A 404 -8.52 5.82 -3.82
C PRO A 404 -9.75 5.88 -2.91
N ILE A 405 -9.59 6.25 -1.63
CA ILE A 405 -10.66 6.45 -0.64
C ILE A 405 -11.36 7.81 -0.79
N SER A 406 -10.71 8.85 -1.33
CA SER A 406 -11.33 10.18 -1.53
C SER A 406 -12.53 10.19 -2.48
N CYS A 407 -12.65 9.17 -3.34
CA CYS A 407 -13.84 8.93 -4.17
C CYS A 407 -15.05 8.40 -3.37
N TYR A 408 -14.87 8.04 -2.10
CA TYR A 408 -15.88 7.39 -1.25
C TYR A 408 -16.40 8.30 -0.11
N GLY A 409 -15.91 9.53 -0.01
CA GLY A 409 -16.30 10.47 1.05
C GLY A 409 -17.55 11.32 0.78
N GLN A 410 -18.20 11.19 -0.38
CA GLN A 410 -19.44 11.92 -0.69
C GLN A 410 -20.68 11.03 -0.52
N GLU A 411 -20.92 10.57 0.71
CA GLU A 411 -22.26 10.18 1.15
C GLU A 411 -22.51 10.84 2.50
N GLY A 412 -23.44 11.80 2.58
CA GLY A 412 -23.80 12.31 3.90
C GLY A 412 -24.69 13.55 4.06
N THR A 413 -25.02 14.37 3.06
CA THR A 413 -26.04 15.42 3.25
C THR A 413 -26.76 15.75 1.94
N GLY A 414 -27.87 15.06 1.70
CA GLY A 414 -28.73 15.31 0.54
C GLY A 414 -29.98 14.43 0.57
N GLY A 415 -30.64 14.36 1.73
CA GLY A 415 -32.01 13.85 1.78
C GLY A 415 -32.95 14.88 1.13
N PRO A 416 -33.94 14.46 0.34
CA PRO A 416 -34.89 15.38 -0.27
C PRO A 416 -35.88 15.90 0.78
N THR A 417 -36.01 17.23 0.83
CA THR A 417 -37.26 17.92 1.21
C THR A 417 -37.62 18.88 0.12
#